data_AF-A0A9X1Z765-F1
#
_entry.id   AF-A0A9X1Z765-F1
#
_cell.length_a   1.000
_cell.length_b   1.000
_cell.length_c   1.000
_cell.angle_alpha   90.00
_cell.angle_beta   90.00
_cell.angle_gamma   90.00
#
_symmetry.space_group_name_H-M   'P 1'
#
loop_
_entity.id
_entity.type
_entity.pdbx_description
1 polymer ?
#
loop_
_entity_poly.entity_id
_entity_poly.type
_entity_poly.pdbx_seq_one_letter_code
_entity_poly.pdbx_strand_id
1 'polypeptide(L)'
;MALSLIATATSLVTTVQGVPTVLTPMAAELAQATGFSLPAVLMTQVVGFSTVIFPYQVAPLILAMQMSNEPISQLLKLSLPLALFTIVFLMPINYLWWLVLGWIG
;
A
#
# COMPACT_ATOMS: atom_id res chain seq x y z
N MET A 1 10.57 3.38 -4.51
CA MET A 1 10.42 2.42 -3.39
C MET A 1 10.14 3.09 -2.04
N ALA A 2 10.89 4.12 -1.62
CA ALA A 2 10.69 4.76 -0.31
C ALA A 2 9.24 5.25 -0.06
N LEU A 3 8.60 5.89 -1.06
CA LEU A 3 7.20 6.35 -0.96
C LEU A 3 6.21 5.21 -0.70
N SER A 4 6.38 4.06 -1.36
CA SER A 4 5.54 2.87 -1.12
C SER A 4 5.74 2.28 0.26
N LEU A 5 6.99 2.28 0.76
CA LEU A 5 7.29 1.83 2.13
C LEU A 5 6.68 2.76 3.18
N ILE A 6 6.75 4.08 2.97
CA ILE A 6 6.11 5.08 3.84
C ILE A 6 4.60 4.87 3.81
N ALA A 7 3.97 4.74 2.65
CA ALA A 7 2.54 4.47 2.53
C ALA A 7 2.13 3.16 3.24
N THR A 8 2.94 2.11 3.10
CA THR A 8 2.72 0.83 3.80
C THR A 8 2.86 1.01 5.32
N ALA A 9 3.87 1.73 5.80
CA ALA A 9 4.05 2.02 7.23
C ALA A 9 2.93 2.91 7.79
N THR A 10 2.48 3.92 7.04
CA THR A 10 1.33 4.75 7.40
C THR A 10 0.05 3.91 7.48
N SER A 11 -0.11 2.90 6.61
CA SER A 11 -1.25 1.98 6.68
C SER A 11 -1.27 1.15 7.96
N LEU A 12 -0.11 0.86 8.55
CA LEU A 12 0.00 0.16 9.83
C LEU A 12 -0.48 1.04 10.99
N VAL A 13 -0.12 2.32 10.99
CA VAL A 13 -0.54 3.25 12.05
C VAL A 13 -2.00 3.70 11.89
N THR A 14 -2.48 3.76 10.65
CA THR A 14 -3.83 4.18 10.30
C THR A 14 -4.67 2.98 9.87
N THR A 15 -5.15 3.00 8.62
CA THR A 15 -5.85 1.92 7.91
C THR A 15 -5.53 2.07 6.44
N VAL A 16 -5.96 1.12 5.59
CA VAL A 16 -5.83 1.25 4.13
C VAL A 16 -6.42 2.57 3.62
N GLN A 17 -7.51 3.05 4.25
CA GLN A 17 -8.20 4.27 3.81
C GLN A 17 -7.56 5.54 4.38
N GLY A 18 -6.85 5.42 5.51
CA GLY A 18 -6.12 6.54 6.11
C GLY A 18 -4.92 6.99 5.28
N VAL A 19 -4.31 6.08 4.51
CA VAL A 19 -3.15 6.40 3.64
C VAL A 19 -3.48 7.49 2.61
N PRO A 20 -4.48 7.35 1.72
CA PRO A 20 -4.80 8.40 0.76
C PRO A 20 -5.30 9.67 1.47
N THR A 21 -6.00 9.58 2.60
CA THR A 21 -6.44 10.76 3.36
C THR A 21 -5.26 11.63 3.83
N VAL A 22 -4.15 11.01 4.25
CA VAL A 22 -2.98 11.74 4.76
C VAL A 22 -1.99 12.08 3.65
N LEU A 23 -1.69 11.14 2.75
CA LEU A 23 -0.61 11.28 1.78
C LEU A 23 -1.04 11.89 0.44
N THR A 24 -2.33 11.81 0.06
CA THR A 24 -2.80 12.41 -1.21
C THR A 24 -2.73 13.94 -1.19
N PRO A 25 -3.12 14.65 -0.10
CA PRO A 25 -2.94 16.10 -0.03
C PRO A 25 -1.48 16.53 -0.18
N MET A 26 -0.55 15.70 0.31
CA MET A 26 0.90 15.94 0.22
C MET A 26 1.53 15.47 -1.09
N ALA A 27 0.77 14.87 -2.01
CA ALA A 27 1.33 14.23 -3.21
C ALA A 27 2.06 15.22 -4.13
N ALA A 28 1.58 16.46 -4.24
CA ALA A 28 2.23 17.49 -5.05
C ALA A 28 3.58 17.94 -4.46
N GLU A 29 3.67 18.09 -3.14
CA GLU A 29 4.91 18.41 -2.44
C GLU A 29 5.91 17.25 -2.51
N LEU A 30 5.43 16.02 -2.34
CA LEU A 30 6.25 14.81 -2.48
C LEU A 30 6.77 14.64 -3.92
N ALA A 31 5.98 14.98 -4.93
CA ALA A 31 6.42 14.97 -6.32
C ALA A 31 7.56 15.98 -6.55
N GLN A 32 7.42 17.20 -6.04
CA GLN A 32 8.49 18.21 -6.10
C GLN A 32 9.75 17.77 -5.35
N ALA A 33 9.60 17.18 -4.16
CA ALA A 33 10.72 16.75 -3.33
C ALA A 33 11.47 15.52 -3.89
N THR A 34 10.76 14.63 -4.59
CA THR A 34 11.33 13.38 -5.13
C THR A 34 11.77 13.48 -6.59
N GLY A 35 11.33 14.52 -7.31
CA GLY A 35 11.53 14.64 -8.76
C GLY A 35 10.65 13.68 -9.58
N PHE A 36 9.74 12.93 -8.94
CA PHE A 36 8.85 12.00 -9.63
C PHE A 36 7.62 12.75 -10.16
N SER A 37 7.03 12.22 -11.24
CA SER A 37 5.74 12.72 -11.71
C SER A 37 4.63 12.54 -10.65
N LEU A 38 3.65 13.46 -10.61
CA LEU A 38 2.51 13.34 -9.69
C LEU A 38 1.78 11.98 -9.81
N PRO A 39 1.53 11.45 -11.03
CA PRO A 39 0.97 10.10 -11.18
C PRO A 39 1.82 9.01 -10.53
N ALA A 40 3.16 9.09 -10.63
CA ALA A 40 4.05 8.13 -9.99
C ALA A 40 3.94 8.17 -8.46
N VAL A 41 3.91 9.37 -7.86
CA VAL A 41 3.71 9.53 -6.41
C VAL A 41 2.37 8.94 -5.97
N LEU A 42 1.28 9.26 -6.68
CA LEU A 42 -0.05 8.72 -6.35
C LEU A 42 -0.08 7.20 -6.48
N MET A 43 0.50 6.63 -7.55
CA MET A 43 0.55 5.18 -7.75
C MET A 43 1.39 4.47 -6.68
N THR A 44 2.45 5.10 -6.15
CA THR A 44 3.19 4.52 -5.03
C THR A 44 2.35 4.39 -3.77
N GLN A 45 1.39 5.30 -3.54
CA GLN A 45 0.43 5.21 -2.44
C GLN A 45 -0.57 4.07 -2.67
N VAL A 46 -1.05 3.89 -3.90
CA VAL A 46 -1.93 2.76 -4.29
C VAL A 46 -1.27 1.42 -3.99
N VAL A 47 0.00 1.27 -4.35
CA VAL A 47 0.78 0.06 -4.04
C VAL A 47 0.94 -0.11 -2.52
N GLY A 48 1.15 0.97 -1.78
CA GLY A 48 1.28 0.94 -0.32
C GLY A 48 0.01 0.49 0.39
N PHE A 49 -1.14 1.09 0.09
CA PHE A 49 -2.39 0.75 0.79
C PHE A 49 -3.00 -0.58 0.31
N SER A 50 -2.77 -0.99 -0.95
CA SER A 50 -3.17 -2.34 -1.40
C SER A 50 -2.37 -3.47 -0.73
N THR A 51 -1.22 -3.17 -0.12
CA THR A 51 -0.40 -4.13 0.63
C THR A 51 -0.89 -4.25 2.08
N VAL A 52 -1.91 -5.07 2.29
CA VAL A 52 -2.46 -5.34 3.63
C VAL A 52 -1.58 -6.33 4.39
N ILE A 53 -0.91 -5.87 5.45
CA ILE A 53 -0.09 -6.70 6.33
C ILE A 53 -0.96 -7.35 7.40
N PHE A 54 -1.81 -6.55 8.04
CA PHE A 54 -2.69 -7.00 9.12
C PHE A 54 -4.17 -6.82 8.76
N PRO A 55 -5.04 -7.80 9.07
CA PRO A 55 -6.46 -7.75 8.73
C PRO A 55 -7.21 -6.53 9.29
N TYR A 56 -6.76 -5.96 10.40
CA TYR A 56 -7.44 -4.80 11.00
C TYR A 56 -7.42 -3.56 10.12
N GLN A 57 -6.50 -3.49 9.15
CA GLN A 57 -6.38 -2.36 8.24
C GLN A 57 -7.60 -2.24 7.30
N VAL A 58 -8.40 -3.31 7.18
CA VAL A 58 -9.59 -3.40 6.32
C VAL A 58 -10.82 -3.72 7.18
N ALA A 59 -11.48 -2.70 7.72
CA ALA A 59 -12.65 -2.87 8.58
C ALA A 59 -13.79 -3.72 7.96
N PRO A 60 -14.15 -3.57 6.66
CA PRO A 60 -15.18 -4.42 6.04
C PRO A 60 -14.84 -5.91 6.05
N LEU A 61 -13.54 -6.24 5.98
CA LEU A 61 -13.07 -7.62 6.00
C LEU A 61 -13.24 -8.25 7.40
N ILE A 62 -12.98 -7.50 8.47
CA ILE A 62 -13.25 -7.97 9.84
C ILE A 62 -14.74 -8.25 10.03
N LEU A 63 -15.60 -7.32 9.58
CA LEU A 63 -17.05 -7.49 9.68
C LEU A 63 -17.51 -8.75 8.94
N ALA A 64 -16.98 -9.01 7.74
CA ALA A 64 -17.29 -10.23 7.00
C ALA A 64 -16.89 -11.50 7.76
N MET A 65 -15.69 -11.54 8.37
CA MET A 65 -15.26 -12.69 9.18
C MET A 65 -16.19 -12.92 10.37
N GLN A 66 -16.56 -11.85 11.07
CA GLN A 66 -17.50 -11.92 12.20
C GLN A 66 -18.87 -12.46 11.77
N MET A 67 -19.39 -12.01 10.63
CA MET A 67 -20.66 -12.51 10.08
C MET A 67 -20.59 -13.98 9.65
N SER A 68 -19.44 -14.42 9.13
CA SER A 68 -19.19 -15.82 8.74
C SER A 68 -18.80 -16.75 9.90
N ASN A 69 -18.60 -16.20 11.11
CA ASN A 69 -18.10 -16.91 12.28
C ASN A 69 -16.73 -17.59 12.08
N GLU A 70 -15.92 -17.09 11.15
CA GLU A 70 -14.57 -17.57 10.87
C GLU A 70 -13.53 -16.83 11.73
N PRO A 71 -12.46 -17.49 12.19
CA PRO A 71 -11.46 -16.85 13.03
C PRO A 71 -10.57 -15.91 12.19
N ILE A 72 -10.40 -14.68 12.68
CA ILE A 72 -9.54 -13.63 12.07
C ILE A 72 -8.10 -14.11 11.87
N SER A 73 -7.64 -15.09 12.66
CA SER A 73 -6.32 -15.70 12.51
C SER A 73 -6.09 -16.35 11.15
N GLN A 74 -7.14 -16.82 10.45
CA GLN A 74 -7.02 -17.33 9.08
C GLN A 74 -6.63 -16.22 8.10
N LEU A 75 -7.18 -15.00 8.26
CA LEU A 75 -6.78 -13.87 7.42
C LEU A 75 -5.32 -13.50 7.64
N LEU A 76 -4.84 -13.55 8.89
CA LEU A 76 -3.45 -13.27 9.24
C LEU A 76 -2.48 -14.26 8.56
N LYS A 77 -2.84 -15.54 8.51
CA LYS A 77 -2.07 -16.59 7.81
C LYS A 77 -2.01 -16.38 6.30
N LEU A 78 -3.00 -15.69 5.72
CA LEU A 78 -3.05 -15.38 4.30
C LEU A 78 -2.41 -14.03 3.97
N SER A 79 -2.65 -13.00 4.79
CA SER A 79 -2.17 -11.64 4.55
C SER A 79 -0.66 -11.53 4.68
N LEU A 80 -0.04 -12.22 5.65
CA LEU A 80 1.40 -12.11 5.89
C LEU A 80 2.25 -12.64 4.71
N PRO A 81 1.99 -13.86 4.17
CA PRO A 81 2.71 -14.35 3.00
C PRO A 81 2.44 -13.51 1.75
N LEU A 82 1.20 -13.04 1.55
CA LEU A 82 0.84 -12.18 0.42
C LEU A 82 1.53 -10.82 0.50
N ALA A 83 1.55 -10.19 1.68
CA ALA A 83 2.24 -8.93 1.88
C ALA A 83 3.74 -9.07 1.63
N LEU A 84 4.36 -10.15 2.13
CA LEU A 84 5.76 -10.44 1.86
C LEU A 84 6.02 -10.64 0.36
N PHE A 85 5.17 -11.41 -0.32
CA PHE A 85 5.26 -11.60 -1.77
C PHE A 85 5.12 -10.27 -2.53
N THR A 86 4.19 -9.42 -2.13
CA THR A 86 3.99 -8.10 -2.73
C THR A 86 5.21 -7.20 -2.56
N ILE A 87 5.81 -7.17 -1.36
CA ILE A 87 6.98 -6.35 -1.07
C ILE A 87 8.21 -6.85 -1.83
N VAL A 88 8.42 -8.17 -1.91
CA VAL A 88 9.63 -8.76 -2.51
C VAL A 88 9.55 -8.83 -4.03
N PHE A 89 8.37 -9.09 -4.61
CA PHE A 89 8.22 -9.31 -6.05
C PHE A 89 7.44 -8.20 -6.75
N LEU A 90 6.20 -7.92 -6.31
CA LEU A 90 5.32 -6.98 -7.02
C LEU A 90 5.80 -5.53 -6.93
N MET A 91 6.34 -5.09 -5.80
CA MET A 91 6.86 -3.72 -5.64
C MET A 91 8.06 -3.45 -6.57
N PRO A 92 9.10 -4.31 -6.62
CA PRO A 92 10.18 -4.15 -7.59
C PRO A 92 9.72 -4.19 -9.04
N ILE A 93 8.80 -5.11 -9.39
CA ILE A 93 8.25 -5.21 -10.75
C ILE A 93 7.52 -3.93 -11.14
N ASN A 94 6.68 -3.37 -10.27
CA ASN A 94 6.01 -2.08 -10.53
C ASN A 94 7.02 -0.95 -10.69
N TYR A 95 8.09 -0.93 -9.90
CA TYR A 95 9.13 0.08 -10.02
C TYR A 95 9.89 -0.01 -11.35
N LEU A 96 10.26 -1.22 -11.78
CA LEU A 96 10.87 -1.47 -13.09
C LEU A 96 9.93 -1.06 -14.23
N TRP A 97 8.63 -1.33 -14.08
CA TRP A 97 7.64 -0.89 -15.05
C TRP A 97 7.57 0.64 -15.17
N TRP A 98 7.60 1.36 -14.06
CA TRP A 98 7.60 2.82 -14.06
C TRP A 98 8.89 3.44 -14.61
N LEU A 99 10.04 2.76 -14.47
CA LEU A 99 11.29 3.11 -15.16
C LEU A 99 11.12 2.99 -16.69
N VAL A 100 10.52 1.90 -17.18
CA VAL A 100 10.27 1.69 -18.62
C VAL A 100 9.30 2.73 -19.19
N LEU A 101 8.30 3.14 -18.41
CA LEU A 101 7.35 4.20 -18.79
C LEU A 101 7.94 5.62 -18.74
N GLY A 102 9.15 5.81 -18.21
CA GLY A 102 9.77 7.13 -18.05
C GLY A 102 9.09 7.99 -16.98
N TRP A 103 8.39 7.38 -16.01
CA TRP A 103 7.73 8.10 -14.93
C TRP A 103 8.67 8.44 -13.76
N ILE A 104 9.77 7.69 -13.70
CA ILE A 104 10.78 7.73 -12.66
C ILE A 104 12.13 7.71 -13.38
N GLY A 105 12.70 8.88 -13.64
CA GLY A 105 13.90 9.05 -14.46
C GLY A 105 13.96 10.41 -15.12
#